data_AF-A0A2I2DU82-F1
#
_entry.id   AF-A0A2I2DU82-F1
#
_cell.length_a   1.000
_cell.length_b   1.000
_cell.length_c   1.000
_cell.angle_alpha   90.00
_cell.angle_beta   90.00
_cell.angle_gamma   90.00
#
_symmetry.space_group_name_H-M   'P 1'
#
loop_
_entity.id
_entity.type
_entity.pdbx_description
1 polymer ?
#
loop_
_entity_poly.entity_id
_entity_poly.type
_entity_poly.pdbx_seq_one_letter_code
_entity_poly.pdbx_strand_id
1 'polypeptide(L)'
;MRTSNGQSVCLNGNLVSTTVDARHVSKIQKSLLPSQAEFLDSIMFHGVSGFSKSLKLIHDLALYHSDVPFDEDEKSALFDLKILWEGFERIGQES
;
A
#
# COMPACT_ATOMS: atom_id res chain seq x y z
N MET A 1 -10.90 10.83 -50.84
CA MET A 1 -10.30 11.90 -50.02
C MET A 1 -9.57 11.25 -48.85
N ARG A 2 -8.35 11.70 -48.55
CA ARG A 2 -7.41 11.15 -47.57
C ARG A 2 -7.06 12.27 -46.59
N THR A 3 -7.13 12.01 -45.29
CA THR A 3 -6.41 12.58 -44.11
C THR A 3 -7.10 11.99 -42.86
N SER A 4 -6.52 11.82 -41.66
CA SER A 4 -5.17 11.84 -41.08
C SER A 4 -5.34 11.44 -39.60
N ASN A 5 -4.40 10.64 -39.05
CA ASN A 5 -3.90 10.57 -37.66
C ASN A 5 -4.76 11.20 -36.53
N GLY A 6 -5.17 10.53 -35.45
CA GLY A 6 -4.35 9.75 -34.53
C GLY A 6 -3.97 10.62 -33.32
N GLN A 7 -4.60 10.46 -32.16
CA GLN A 7 -3.97 10.84 -30.88
C GLN A 7 -4.64 10.21 -29.63
N SER A 8 -3.87 9.31 -29.02
CA SER A 8 -3.78 8.97 -27.61
C SER A 8 -4.53 9.89 -26.64
N VAL A 9 -5.48 9.32 -25.90
CA VAL A 9 -6.02 9.95 -24.69
C VAL A 9 -4.94 9.87 -23.62
N CYS A 10 -4.12 10.92 -23.53
CA CYS A 10 -3.21 11.12 -22.41
C CYS A 10 -4.03 11.33 -21.13
N LEU A 11 -3.89 10.41 -20.18
CA LEU A 11 -4.34 10.60 -18.81
C LEU A 11 -3.64 11.82 -18.22
N ASN A 12 -4.45 12.70 -17.66
CA ASN A 12 -4.11 14.00 -17.12
C ASN A 12 -3.17 13.85 -15.90
N GLY A 13 -1.87 13.79 -16.15
CA GLY A 13 -0.85 14.04 -15.14
C GLY A 13 -0.74 15.55 -14.93
N ASN A 14 -1.14 16.02 -13.75
CA ASN A 14 -1.13 17.44 -13.42
C ASN A 14 0.26 18.06 -13.62
N LEU A 15 0.31 18.95 -14.60
CA LEU A 15 1.39 19.87 -14.91
C LEU A 15 1.42 20.98 -13.84
N VAL A 16 2.51 21.10 -13.09
CA VAL A 16 2.93 22.40 -12.54
C VAL A 16 4.41 22.58 -12.82
N SER A 17 4.70 23.46 -13.77
CA SER A 17 6.04 23.89 -14.13
C SER A 17 6.52 25.02 -13.19
N THR A 18 7.66 24.75 -12.55
CA THR A 18 8.81 25.64 -12.34
C THR A 18 8.58 27.12 -11.98
N THR A 19 8.92 27.50 -10.74
CA THR A 19 9.82 28.65 -10.41
C THR A 19 10.26 28.64 -8.93
N VAL A 20 11.58 28.51 -8.72
CA VAL A 20 12.45 29.19 -7.73
C VAL A 20 11.94 29.40 -6.28
N ASP A 21 12.42 28.59 -5.32
CA ASP A 21 13.15 29.05 -4.12
C ASP A 21 13.87 27.85 -3.45
N ALA A 22 15.18 27.96 -3.24
CA ALA A 22 16.07 26.89 -2.74
C ALA A 22 16.02 26.74 -1.20
N ARG A 23 14.84 26.87 -0.59
CA ARG A 23 14.65 26.75 0.87
C ARG A 23 13.55 25.79 1.32
N HIS A 24 12.92 25.09 0.39
CA HIS A 24 11.98 24.04 0.73
C HIS A 24 12.68 22.68 0.56
N VAL A 25 12.93 22.00 1.69
CA VAL A 25 13.24 20.57 1.72
C VAL A 25 12.09 19.89 1.02
N SER A 26 12.27 19.62 -0.27
CA SER A 26 11.33 18.86 -1.06
C SER A 26 11.40 17.45 -0.51
N LYS A 27 10.52 17.14 0.45
CA LYS A 27 10.17 15.76 0.77
C LYS A 27 9.76 15.17 -0.57
N ILE A 28 10.65 14.40 -1.17
CA ILE A 28 10.40 13.68 -2.42
C ILE A 28 9.14 12.86 -2.15
N GLN A 29 7.99 13.35 -2.61
CA GLN A 29 6.79 12.53 -2.66
C GLN A 29 7.10 11.44 -3.66
N LYS A 30 7.54 10.29 -3.14
CA LYS A 30 7.83 9.14 -3.97
C LYS A 30 6.50 8.67 -4.53
N SER A 31 6.26 8.94 -5.81
CA SER A 31 5.09 8.43 -6.50
C SER A 31 5.11 6.91 -6.39
N LEU A 32 3.98 6.33 -6.00
CA LEU A 32 3.80 4.88 -6.01
C LEU A 32 3.85 4.38 -7.45
N LEU A 33 4.35 3.15 -7.63
CA LEU A 33 4.19 2.45 -8.89
C LEU A 33 2.70 2.13 -9.12
N PRO A 34 2.23 2.04 -10.38
CA PRO A 34 0.81 1.76 -10.65
C PRO A 34 0.27 0.52 -9.94
N SER A 35 1.05 -0.57 -9.89
CA SER A 35 0.67 -1.81 -9.20
C SER A 35 0.56 -1.65 -7.68
N GLN A 36 1.33 -0.75 -7.08
CA GLN A 36 1.26 -0.47 -5.65
C GLN A 36 0.01 0.34 -5.32
N ALA A 37 -0.34 1.31 -6.17
CA ALA A 37 -1.56 2.10 -6.03
C ALA A 37 -2.80 1.21 -6.18
N GLU A 38 -2.86 0.37 -7.22
CA GLU A 38 -3.98 -0.55 -7.45
C GLU A 38 -4.19 -1.54 -6.30
N PHE A 39 -3.09 -2.05 -5.73
CA PHE A 39 -3.15 -2.91 -4.55
C PHE A 39 -3.73 -2.19 -3.33
N LEU A 40 -3.26 -0.97 -3.06
CA LEU A 40 -3.77 -0.17 -1.95
C LEU A 40 -5.24 0.20 -2.15
N ASP A 41 -5.64 0.60 -3.36
CA ASP A 41 -7.03 0.88 -3.70
C ASP A 41 -7.92 -0.33 -3.44
N SER A 42 -7.47 -1.54 -3.81
CA SER A 42 -8.19 -2.79 -3.55
C SER A 42 -8.36 -3.02 -2.05
N ILE A 43 -7.32 -2.82 -1.25
CA ILE A 43 -7.37 -2.96 0.22
C ILE A 43 -8.31 -1.93 0.84
N MET A 44 -8.21 -0.67 0.40
CA MET A 44 -9.06 0.43 0.88
C MET A 44 -10.53 0.16 0.56
N PHE A 45 -10.83 -0.33 -0.65
CA PHE A 45 -12.17 -0.71 -1.07
C PHE A 45 -12.76 -1.83 -0.20
N HIS A 46 -11.95 -2.84 0.12
CA HIS A 46 -12.38 -3.95 0.98
C HIS A 46 -12.47 -3.57 2.47
N GLY A 47 -11.72 -2.55 2.91
CA GLY A 47 -11.71 -2.06 4.28
C GLY A 47 -10.48 -2.49 5.06
N VAL A 48 -9.59 -1.53 5.31
CA VAL A 48 -8.33 -1.72 6.07
C VAL A 48 -8.53 -2.30 7.46
N SER A 49 -9.61 -1.93 8.16
CA SER A 49 -9.91 -2.44 9.50
C SER A 49 -10.35 -3.91 9.50
N GLY A 50 -10.96 -4.38 8.40
CA GLY A 50 -11.31 -5.78 8.21
C GLY A 50 -10.07 -6.63 7.95
N PHE A 51 -9.16 -6.11 7.11
CA PHE A 51 -7.87 -6.74 6.87
C PHE A 51 -7.01 -6.83 8.12
N SER A 52 -6.86 -5.73 8.88
CA SER A 52 -6.03 -5.77 10.10
C SER A 52 -6.55 -6.78 11.12
N LYS A 53 -7.88 -6.81 11.35
CA LYS A 53 -8.52 -7.80 12.23
C LYS A 53 -8.31 -9.24 11.76
N SER A 54 -8.41 -9.47 10.45
CA SER A 54 -8.24 -10.82 9.88
C SER A 54 -6.81 -11.32 10.08
N LEU A 55 -5.80 -10.46 9.81
CA LEU A 55 -4.39 -10.81 10.00
C LEU A 55 -4.07 -11.04 11.48
N LYS A 56 -4.57 -10.19 12.37
CA LYS A 56 -4.42 -10.37 13.81
C LYS A 56 -5.04 -11.69 14.29
N LEU A 57 -6.22 -12.04 13.78
CA LEU A 57 -6.87 -13.31 14.12
C LEU A 57 -6.02 -14.51 13.68
N ILE A 58 -5.46 -14.49 12.47
CA ILE A 58 -4.58 -15.57 11.99
C ILE A 58 -3.31 -15.66 12.85
N HIS A 59 -2.73 -14.51 13.21
CA HIS A 59 -1.58 -14.45 14.10
C HIS A 59 -1.87 -15.07 15.46
N ASP A 60 -2.95 -14.64 16.11
CA ASP A 60 -3.33 -15.13 17.44
C ASP A 60 -3.72 -16.61 17.39
N LEU A 61 -4.33 -17.05 16.29
CA LEU A 61 -4.62 -18.46 16.05
C LEU A 61 -3.34 -19.29 15.98
N ALA A 62 -2.35 -18.87 15.20
CA ALA A 62 -1.07 -19.54 15.15
C ALA A 62 -0.40 -19.52 16.53
N LEU A 63 -0.29 -18.37 17.17
CA LEU A 63 0.48 -18.22 18.40
C LEU A 63 -0.11 -18.99 19.59
N TYR A 64 -1.44 -19.03 19.72
CA TYR A 64 -2.10 -19.56 20.92
C TYR A 64 -2.86 -20.86 20.71
N HIS A 65 -3.20 -21.20 19.46
CA HIS A 65 -4.02 -22.37 19.15
C HIS A 65 -3.30 -23.40 18.26
N SER A 66 -2.04 -23.15 17.89
CA SER A 66 -1.20 -24.15 17.23
C SER A 66 -0.52 -25.04 18.25
N ASP A 67 -0.66 -26.35 18.08
CA ASP A 67 0.15 -27.35 18.80
C ASP A 67 1.53 -27.56 18.15
N VAL A 68 1.81 -26.84 17.05
CA VAL A 68 3.08 -26.93 16.30
C VAL A 68 4.10 -25.95 16.88
N PRO A 69 5.30 -26.41 17.28
CA PRO A 69 6.37 -25.53 17.68
C PRO A 69 6.89 -24.71 16.50
N PHE A 70 7.16 -23.43 16.73
CA PHE A 70 7.68 -22.51 15.72
C PHE A 70 9.20 -22.52 15.67
N ASP A 71 9.77 -22.72 14.48
CA ASP A 71 11.16 -22.44 14.19
C ASP A 71 11.32 -20.95 13.80
N GLU A 72 12.54 -20.56 13.43
CA GLU A 72 12.86 -19.17 13.08
C GLU A 72 12.10 -18.67 11.84
N ASP A 73 11.80 -19.54 10.89
CA ASP A 73 11.03 -19.19 9.68
C ASP A 73 9.58 -18.85 10.02
N GLU A 74 8.92 -19.65 10.87
CA GLU A 74 7.54 -19.37 11.27
C GLU A 74 7.46 -18.13 12.17
N LYS A 75 8.44 -17.91 13.05
CA LYS A 75 8.52 -16.68 13.86
C LYS A 75 8.66 -15.44 12.98
N SER A 76 9.50 -15.53 11.94
CA SER A 76 9.69 -14.45 10.97
C SER A 76 8.39 -14.15 10.22
N ALA A 77 7.68 -15.20 9.77
CA ALA A 77 6.40 -15.05 9.10
C ALA A 77 5.32 -14.39 10.01
N LEU A 78 5.26 -14.77 11.29
CA LEU A 78 4.35 -14.15 12.26
C LEU A 78 4.72 -12.67 12.51
N PHE A 79 6.01 -12.35 12.52
CA PHE A 79 6.48 -10.97 12.65
C PHE A 79 6.13 -10.12 11.42
N ASP A 80 6.27 -10.67 10.20
CA ASP A 80 5.86 -9.99 8.97
C ASP A 80 4.34 -9.74 8.95
N LEU A 81 3.56 -10.71 9.45
CA LEU A 81 2.12 -10.57 9.60
C LEU A 81 1.77 -9.40 10.54
N LYS A 82 2.54 -9.25 11.62
CA LYS A 82 2.43 -8.14 12.57
C LYS A 82 2.67 -6.79 11.92
N ILE A 83 3.77 -6.65 11.20
CA ILE A 83 4.09 -5.41 10.49
C ILE A 83 2.95 -5.04 9.53
N LEU A 84 2.40 -6.04 8.83
CA LEU A 84 1.36 -5.82 7.84
C LEU A 84 0.06 -5.31 8.47
N TRP A 85 -0.44 -5.92 9.55
CA TRP A 85 -1.67 -5.45 10.18
C TRP A 85 -1.49 -4.09 10.85
N GLU A 86 -0.34 -3.81 11.48
CA GLU A 86 -0.05 -2.50 12.09
C GLU A 86 0.03 -1.41 11.01
N GLY A 87 0.57 -1.75 9.83
CA GLY A 87 0.54 -0.91 8.65
C GLY A 87 -0.89 -0.55 8.23
N PHE A 88 -1.78 -1.55 8.16
CA PHE A 88 -3.20 -1.31 7.82
C PHE A 88 -3.95 -0.52 8.89
N GLU A 89 -3.69 -0.76 10.17
CA GLU A 89 -4.28 0.05 11.26
C GLU A 89 -3.87 1.52 11.14
N ARG A 90 -2.61 1.79 10.80
CA ARG A 90 -2.12 3.16 10.59
C ARG A 90 -2.80 3.83 9.40
N ILE A 91 -2.92 3.13 8.27
CA ILE A 91 -3.64 3.65 7.09
C ILE A 91 -5.09 3.99 7.45
N GLY A 92 -5.76 3.13 8.24
CA GLY A 92 -7.11 3.36 8.70
C GLY A 92 -7.27 4.49 9.72
N GLN A 93 -6.21 4.87 10.44
CA GLN A 93 -6.19 6.04 11.32
C GLN A 93 -5.95 7.36 10.57
N GLU A 94 -5.30 7.28 9.41
CA GLU A 94 -4.96 8.43 8.56
C GLU A 94 -6.01 8.73 7.47
N SER A 95 -7.02 7.86 7.30
CA SER A 95 -8.12 7.98 6.32
C SER A 95 -9.40 8.54 6.93
#